data_AF-A0A918C362-F1
#
_entry.id   AF-A0A918C362-F1
#
_cell.length_a   1.000
_cell.length_b   1.000
_cell.length_c   1.000
_cell.angle_alpha   90.00
_cell.angle_beta   90.00
_cell.angle_gamma   90.00
#
_symmetry.space_group_name_H-M   'P 1'
#
loop_
_entity.id
_entity.type
_entity.pdbx_description
1 polymer ?
#
loop_
_entity_poly.entity_id
_entity_poly.type
_entity_poly.pdbx_seq_one_letter_code
_entity_poly.pdbx_strand_id
1 'polypeptide(L)'
;MIPPESHPPLLMPARPVPTAEAMVPAVGPVVWHGAWTTPMMRPSTAPWFETWAEQGFTDQSLRQVVRIHTGGAQVRIRLSNAYGSAPLRLTGAGIGRTAGAAAVHPDTMRTLLFAGCPSTTIPAGGRAISDPVTLPTDPLDELTITLYFKEATGPATYHQLSMTTTYRAAGDHHRDPSATAYTDTVQPAYGSWYYLEGVETSGQHPLPEAVVTFGDSITDGFGATIDGHDRYPDHLAQRLVTAGCPHPVLNAGIGSNKLLTDSVLGGDAGLARFTRDVLDQPRVGTVIVLIGINDIQKTNDPTDGAEQNSPPVTARQLIDGHRALIRAAHTRGVRAVGATLTPYRGAAGWTPEGEAIRGQVNQWVSTSGAYDAVVDFARALDPNGTGRIREELHIGDHLHPNPTGYRTMADAIDLALLGGRANERGMGRRAGSGASGLMR
;
A
#
# COMPACT_ATOMS: atom_id res chain seq x y z
N MET A 1 -86.38 45.32 -28.36
CA MET A 1 -85.86 46.17 -29.46
C MET A 1 -84.44 46.54 -29.09
N ILE A 2 -83.53 46.56 -30.08
CA ILE A 2 -82.04 46.54 -30.01
C ILE A 2 -81.47 45.11 -30.20
N PRO A 3 -80.71 44.85 -31.28
CA PRO A 3 -80.19 43.51 -31.64
C PRO A 3 -78.87 43.20 -30.92
N PRO A 4 -78.50 41.92 -30.72
CA PRO A 4 -77.18 41.58 -30.20
C PRO A 4 -76.11 41.61 -31.30
N GLU A 5 -75.05 42.37 -31.01
CA GLU A 5 -73.83 42.51 -31.79
C GLU A 5 -72.98 41.22 -31.78
N SER A 6 -72.34 40.97 -32.92
CA SER A 6 -71.40 39.88 -33.16
C SER A 6 -70.01 40.20 -32.60
N HIS A 7 -69.52 39.39 -31.66
CA HIS A 7 -68.13 39.40 -31.22
C HIS A 7 -67.28 38.37 -32.01
N PRO A 8 -66.06 38.73 -32.45
CA PRO A 8 -65.15 37.83 -33.15
C PRO A 8 -64.50 36.79 -32.22
N PRO A 9 -64.05 35.62 -32.74
CA PRO A 9 -63.51 34.55 -31.92
C PRO A 9 -62.14 34.89 -31.32
N LEU A 10 -61.98 34.60 -30.02
CA LEU A 10 -60.73 34.70 -29.28
C LEU A 10 -59.68 33.72 -29.85
N LEU A 11 -58.54 34.27 -30.27
CA LEU A 11 -57.31 33.51 -30.56
C LEU A 11 -56.76 32.95 -29.24
N MET A 12 -56.65 31.62 -29.12
CA MET A 12 -55.94 31.00 -28.01
C MET A 12 -54.42 31.06 -28.24
N PRO A 13 -53.61 31.38 -27.22
CA PRO A 13 -52.16 31.38 -27.34
C PRO A 13 -51.62 29.96 -27.52
N ALA A 14 -50.66 29.80 -28.44
CA ALA A 14 -49.98 28.54 -28.71
C ALA A 14 -49.26 28.02 -27.45
N ARG A 15 -49.40 26.72 -27.16
CA ARG A 15 -48.65 26.05 -26.09
C ARG A 15 -47.15 26.03 -26.44
N PRO A 16 -46.24 26.34 -25.50
CA PRO A 16 -44.82 26.20 -25.75
C PRO A 16 -44.45 24.73 -25.98
N VAL A 17 -43.69 24.47 -27.05
CA VAL A 17 -43.06 23.18 -27.32
C VAL A 17 -41.93 23.01 -26.29
N PRO A 18 -41.85 21.88 -25.55
CA PRO A 18 -40.74 21.66 -24.64
C PRO A 18 -39.46 21.48 -25.46
N THR A 19 -38.51 22.39 -25.29
CA THR A 19 -37.13 22.19 -25.73
C THR A 19 -36.58 20.97 -25.00
N ALA A 20 -36.07 19.99 -25.75
CA ALA A 20 -35.38 18.85 -25.18
C ALA A 20 -34.18 19.35 -24.35
N GLU A 21 -34.31 19.35 -23.03
CA GLU A 21 -33.16 19.44 -22.14
C GLU A 21 -32.26 18.25 -22.48
N ALA A 22 -31.03 18.55 -22.91
CA ALA A 22 -30.00 17.56 -23.06
C ALA A 22 -29.81 16.89 -21.69
N MET A 23 -30.29 15.66 -21.59
CA MET A 23 -30.13 14.82 -20.42
C MET A 23 -28.62 14.62 -20.22
N VAL A 24 -28.02 15.38 -19.30
CA VAL A 24 -26.63 15.19 -18.90
C VAL A 24 -26.54 13.75 -18.41
N PRO A 25 -25.68 12.90 -18.98
CA PRO A 25 -25.57 11.52 -18.53
C PRO A 25 -25.27 11.55 -17.04
N ALA A 26 -26.10 10.86 -16.24
CA ALA A 26 -25.86 10.71 -14.81
C ALA A 26 -24.44 10.16 -14.64
N VAL A 27 -23.56 10.96 -14.04
CA VAL A 27 -22.21 10.52 -13.69
C VAL A 27 -22.40 9.34 -12.75
N GLY A 28 -22.05 8.14 -13.21
CA GLY A 28 -22.06 6.95 -12.36
C GLY A 28 -21.24 7.18 -11.09
N PRO A 29 -21.46 6.38 -10.03
CA PRO A 29 -20.75 6.56 -8.77
C PRO A 29 -19.24 6.60 -9.00
N VAL A 30 -18.57 7.62 -8.44
CA VAL A 30 -17.10 7.73 -8.48
C VAL A 30 -16.52 6.50 -7.79
N VAL A 31 -15.78 5.69 -8.55
CA VAL A 31 -15.12 4.50 -8.02
C VAL A 31 -13.75 4.91 -7.49
N TRP A 32 -13.47 4.51 -6.25
CA TRP A 32 -12.21 4.77 -5.56
C TRP A 32 -11.35 3.52 -5.50
N HIS A 33 -10.04 3.71 -5.66
CA HIS A 33 -9.04 2.66 -5.71
C HIS A 33 -7.92 3.00 -4.74
N GLY A 34 -7.40 2.00 -4.04
CA GLY A 34 -6.16 2.17 -3.29
C GLY A 34 -5.03 2.47 -4.26
N ALA A 35 -4.37 3.61 -4.09
CA ALA A 35 -3.21 4.01 -4.87
C ALA A 35 -1.91 3.78 -4.09
N TRP A 36 -1.97 3.87 -2.77
CA TRP A 36 -0.89 3.60 -1.83
C TRP A 36 -1.50 3.30 -0.45
N THR A 37 -0.83 2.48 0.37
CA THR A 37 -1.22 2.24 1.76
C THR A 37 0.00 1.95 2.61
N THR A 38 -0.15 2.08 3.92
CA THR A 38 0.78 1.54 4.90
C THR A 38 -0.01 1.06 6.13
N PRO A 39 0.34 -0.09 6.72
CA PRO A 39 -0.35 -0.60 7.89
C PRO A 39 0.12 0.12 9.16
N MET A 40 -0.83 0.51 10.01
CA MET A 40 -0.55 1.26 11.25
C MET A 40 -0.22 0.35 12.43
N MET A 41 0.58 0.89 13.34
CA MET A 41 1.07 0.29 14.57
C MET A 41 0.85 1.21 15.77
N ARG A 42 0.92 0.61 16.97
CA ARG A 42 0.99 1.36 18.24
C ARG A 42 2.27 2.20 18.26
N PRO A 43 2.25 3.39 18.87
CA PRO A 43 3.47 4.14 19.12
C PRO A 43 4.44 3.30 19.96
N SER A 44 5.70 3.25 19.55
CA SER A 44 6.78 2.62 20.29
C SER A 44 8.09 3.33 20.03
N THR A 45 9.04 3.21 20.95
CA THR A 45 10.44 3.45 20.63
C THR A 45 10.94 2.32 19.73
N ALA A 46 11.39 2.63 18.52
CA ALA A 46 12.13 1.67 17.73
C ALA A 46 13.55 1.56 18.31
N PRO A 47 14.03 0.38 18.75
CA PRO A 47 15.38 0.27 19.32
C PRO A 47 16.47 0.41 18.25
N TRP A 48 16.10 0.33 16.96
CA TRP A 48 17.02 0.28 15.84
C TRP A 48 17.20 1.63 15.12
N PHE A 49 16.28 2.58 15.29
CA PHE A 49 16.31 3.88 14.62
C PHE A 49 15.44 4.92 15.33
N GLU A 50 15.73 6.20 15.06
CA GLU A 50 14.98 7.32 15.63
C GLU A 50 13.57 7.41 15.04
N THR A 51 12.59 7.68 15.89
CA THR A 51 11.20 7.96 15.50
C THR A 51 10.61 9.02 16.43
N TRP A 52 9.57 9.70 15.97
CA TRP A 52 8.79 10.67 16.74
C TRP A 52 7.51 10.08 17.33
N ALA A 53 7.34 8.75 17.26
CA ALA A 53 6.09 8.08 17.59
C ALA A 53 5.67 8.31 19.04
N GLU A 54 6.57 8.21 20.01
CA GLU A 54 6.20 8.42 21.42
C GLU A 54 6.03 9.90 21.78
N GLN A 55 6.85 10.78 21.19
CA GLN A 55 6.79 12.21 21.45
C GLN A 55 5.53 12.84 20.83
N GLY A 56 5.14 12.37 19.65
CA GLY A 56 4.10 12.99 18.85
C GLY A 56 4.50 14.34 18.28
N PHE A 57 3.50 15.18 18.01
CA PHE A 57 3.68 16.48 17.38
C PHE A 57 2.94 17.57 18.15
N THR A 58 3.47 18.79 18.17
CA THR A 58 2.80 19.96 18.76
C THR A 58 3.29 21.22 18.05
N ASP A 59 2.35 22.01 17.53
CA ASP A 59 2.63 23.18 16.69
C ASP A 59 3.66 22.88 15.59
N GLN A 60 3.41 21.81 14.83
CA GLN A 60 4.34 21.27 13.85
C GLN A 60 3.63 20.78 12.59
N SER A 61 4.30 20.96 11.46
CA SER A 61 3.91 20.40 10.16
C SER A 61 4.75 19.17 9.86
N LEU A 62 4.08 18.05 9.57
CA LEU A 62 4.68 16.77 9.20
C LEU A 62 4.48 16.55 7.71
N ARG A 63 5.56 16.40 6.94
CA ARG A 63 5.55 16.22 5.49
C ARG A 63 6.07 14.85 5.10
N GLN A 64 5.27 14.15 4.32
CA GLN A 64 5.39 12.73 3.99
C GLN A 64 5.28 12.55 2.47
N VAL A 65 6.22 11.82 1.85
CA VAL A 65 6.28 11.63 0.39
C VAL A 65 5.92 10.21 0.05
N VAL A 66 4.85 9.97 -0.71
CA VAL A 66 4.43 8.62 -1.09
C VAL A 66 4.44 8.47 -2.60
N ARG A 67 4.88 7.30 -3.09
CA ARG A 67 4.76 6.94 -4.50
C ARG A 67 3.49 6.15 -4.72
N ILE A 68 2.60 6.65 -5.57
CA ILE A 68 1.33 5.99 -5.87
C ILE A 68 1.51 4.98 -7.00
N HIS A 69 0.82 3.84 -6.95
CA HIS A 69 0.94 2.80 -7.98
C HIS A 69 -0.15 2.85 -9.04
N THR A 70 -1.18 3.69 -8.83
CA THR A 70 -2.18 4.05 -9.84
C THR A 70 -2.43 5.54 -9.84
N GLY A 71 -2.65 6.09 -11.03
CA GLY A 71 -3.07 7.48 -11.23
C GLY A 71 -4.58 7.66 -11.19
N GLY A 72 -5.03 8.90 -11.33
CA GLY A 72 -6.44 9.25 -11.37
C GLY A 72 -6.68 10.75 -11.49
N ALA A 73 -7.95 11.13 -11.69
CA ALA A 73 -8.37 12.52 -11.85
C ALA A 73 -8.51 13.26 -10.51
N GLN A 74 -8.89 12.54 -9.46
CA GLN A 74 -8.99 13.06 -8.10
C GLN A 74 -8.27 12.16 -7.11
N VAL A 75 -7.78 12.77 -6.05
CA VAL A 75 -7.09 12.11 -4.95
C VAL A 75 -7.83 12.40 -3.64
N ARG A 76 -7.80 11.44 -2.72
CA ARG A 76 -8.13 11.65 -1.30
C ARG A 76 -7.18 10.85 -0.42
N ILE A 77 -7.03 11.26 0.83
CA ILE A 77 -6.20 10.56 1.80
C ILE A 77 -7.06 9.94 2.90
N ARG A 78 -6.56 8.84 3.46
CA ARG A 78 -7.08 8.23 4.67
C ARG A 78 -6.11 8.43 5.81
N LEU A 79 -6.65 8.86 6.94
CA LEU A 79 -5.93 9.10 8.18
C LEU A 79 -6.41 8.16 9.29
N SER A 80 -5.49 7.73 10.16
CA SER A 80 -5.75 6.77 11.23
C SER A 80 -5.31 7.31 12.58
N ASN A 81 -6.20 7.25 13.56
CA ASN A 81 -5.88 7.41 14.98
C ASN A 81 -6.15 6.09 15.73
N ALA A 82 -5.94 4.97 15.06
CA ALA A 82 -6.32 3.63 15.51
C ALA A 82 -5.72 3.24 16.88
N TYR A 83 -4.54 3.78 17.21
CA TYR A 83 -3.84 3.51 18.46
C TYR A 83 -3.66 4.74 19.34
N GLY A 84 -4.30 5.87 18.99
CA GLY A 84 -4.33 7.04 19.86
C GLY A 84 -5.27 6.82 21.04
N SER A 85 -4.87 7.33 22.22
CA SER A 85 -5.66 7.28 23.45
C SER A 85 -6.58 8.47 23.66
N ALA A 86 -6.49 9.49 22.78
CA ALA A 86 -7.32 10.70 22.80
C ALA A 86 -7.72 11.12 21.38
N PRO A 87 -8.75 11.98 21.22
CA PRO A 87 -9.08 12.54 19.91
C PRO A 87 -7.91 13.32 19.31
N LEU A 88 -7.55 13.02 18.05
CA LEU A 88 -6.51 13.69 17.30
C LEU A 88 -7.07 14.91 16.56
N ARG A 89 -6.61 16.11 16.92
CA ARG A 89 -6.99 17.36 16.25
C ARG A 89 -6.06 17.66 15.07
N LEU A 90 -6.51 17.39 13.85
CA LEU A 90 -5.83 17.85 12.64
C LEU A 90 -6.24 19.29 12.33
N THR A 91 -5.29 20.22 12.33
CA THR A 91 -5.55 21.65 12.13
C THR A 91 -5.60 22.02 10.66
N GLY A 92 -4.77 21.37 9.83
CA GLY A 92 -4.75 21.56 8.39
C GLY A 92 -4.03 20.42 7.68
N ALA A 93 -4.34 20.21 6.40
CA ALA A 93 -3.61 19.29 5.57
C ALA A 93 -3.52 19.78 4.12
N GLY A 94 -2.44 19.39 3.44
CA GLY A 94 -2.20 19.73 2.05
C GLY A 94 -1.60 18.56 1.29
N ILE A 95 -1.77 18.58 -0.03
CA ILE A 95 -1.20 17.59 -0.96
C ILE A 95 -0.75 18.27 -2.25
N GLY A 96 0.31 17.77 -2.87
CA GLY A 96 0.70 18.14 -4.23
C GLY A 96 1.67 17.13 -4.82
N ARG A 97 2.00 17.29 -6.11
CA ARG A 97 3.02 16.45 -6.77
C ARG A 97 4.40 16.87 -6.29
N THR A 98 5.19 15.88 -5.89
CA THR A 98 6.54 16.09 -5.36
C THR A 98 7.44 16.71 -6.45
N ALA A 99 8.24 17.70 -6.07
CA ALA A 99 9.28 18.32 -6.91
C ALA A 99 10.70 17.89 -6.49
N GLY A 100 10.79 16.77 -5.78
CA GLY A 100 12.01 16.22 -5.18
C GLY A 100 12.10 16.51 -3.67
N ALA A 101 12.47 15.48 -2.89
CA ALA A 101 12.57 15.56 -1.43
C ALA A 101 11.30 16.20 -0.81
N ALA A 102 11.44 17.20 0.06
CA ALA A 102 10.31 17.88 0.69
C ALA A 102 9.65 18.96 -0.19
N ALA A 103 10.12 19.21 -1.42
CA ALA A 103 9.57 20.25 -2.30
C ALA A 103 8.34 19.77 -3.07
N VAL A 104 7.44 20.70 -3.40
CA VAL A 104 6.19 20.45 -4.13
C VAL A 104 6.11 21.38 -5.32
N HIS A 105 5.58 20.89 -6.45
CA HIS A 105 5.26 21.76 -7.59
C HIS A 105 4.16 22.75 -7.20
N PRO A 106 4.42 24.08 -7.17
CA PRO A 106 3.48 25.05 -6.60
C PRO A 106 2.06 24.99 -7.20
N ASP A 107 1.95 24.81 -8.51
CA ASP A 107 0.66 24.78 -9.23
C ASP A 107 -0.18 23.53 -8.91
N THR A 108 0.43 22.53 -8.29
CA THR A 108 -0.21 21.27 -7.90
C THR A 108 -0.63 21.25 -6.43
N MET A 109 -0.23 22.24 -5.63
CA MET A 109 -0.55 22.28 -4.21
C MET A 109 -2.05 22.48 -4.01
N ARG A 110 -2.63 21.65 -3.13
CA ARG A 110 -4.05 21.66 -2.80
C ARG A 110 -4.21 21.58 -1.28
N THR A 111 -5.17 22.35 -0.76
CA THR A 111 -5.64 22.15 0.62
C THR A 111 -6.59 20.97 0.64
N LEU A 112 -6.44 20.10 1.64
CA LEU A 112 -7.35 18.99 1.89
C LEU A 112 -8.44 19.42 2.87
N LEU A 113 -9.68 19.06 2.56
CA LEU A 113 -10.85 19.31 3.39
C LEU A 113 -11.37 17.99 3.96
N PHE A 114 -12.16 18.07 5.02
CA PHE A 114 -12.82 16.94 5.68
C PHE A 114 -14.26 17.36 5.95
N ALA A 115 -15.21 16.80 5.21
CA ALA A 115 -16.61 17.22 5.25
C ALA A 115 -16.79 18.74 5.05
N GLY A 116 -16.04 19.30 4.10
CA GLY A 116 -16.02 20.73 3.76
C GLY A 116 -15.15 21.60 4.67
N CYS A 117 -14.61 21.06 5.76
CA CYS A 117 -13.83 21.81 6.73
C CYS A 117 -12.32 21.64 6.51
N PRO A 118 -11.48 22.69 6.64
CA PRO A 118 -10.02 22.59 6.50
C PRO A 118 -9.35 21.86 7.67
N SER A 119 -10.11 21.47 8.69
CA SER A 119 -9.63 20.86 9.92
C SER A 119 -10.61 19.78 10.36
N THR A 120 -10.15 18.77 11.08
CA THR A 120 -11.01 17.69 11.60
C THR A 120 -10.53 17.20 12.96
N THR A 121 -11.38 16.43 13.63
CA THR A 121 -11.04 15.71 14.86
C THR A 121 -11.29 14.23 14.62
N ILE A 122 -10.24 13.42 14.72
CA ILE A 122 -10.32 11.98 14.57
C ILE A 122 -10.47 11.37 15.96
N PRO A 123 -11.55 10.65 16.29
CA PRO A 123 -11.72 10.02 17.60
C PRO A 123 -10.55 9.07 17.94
N ALA A 124 -10.32 8.82 19.22
CA ALA A 124 -9.44 7.74 19.66
C ALA A 124 -9.90 6.40 19.04
N GLY A 125 -8.98 5.63 18.47
CA GLY A 125 -9.31 4.41 17.72
C GLY A 125 -9.98 4.65 16.36
N GLY A 126 -10.17 5.92 15.96
CA GLY A 126 -10.93 6.32 14.78
C GLY A 126 -10.10 6.49 13.51
N ARG A 127 -10.79 6.82 12.42
CA ARG A 127 -10.21 7.15 11.12
C ARG A 127 -10.91 8.38 10.53
N ALA A 128 -10.26 9.05 9.60
CA ALA A 128 -10.86 10.08 8.77
C ALA A 128 -10.46 9.89 7.31
N ILE A 129 -11.32 10.35 6.41
CA ILE A 129 -11.03 10.40 4.98
C ILE A 129 -11.22 11.85 4.52
N SER A 130 -10.29 12.36 3.72
CA SER A 130 -10.46 13.69 3.15
C SER A 130 -11.54 13.71 2.09
N ASP A 131 -12.10 14.89 1.84
CA ASP A 131 -12.89 15.14 0.66
C ASP A 131 -12.00 14.91 -0.60
N PRO A 132 -12.60 14.53 -1.74
CA PRO A 132 -11.89 14.44 -3.01
C PRO A 132 -11.32 15.78 -3.45
N VAL A 133 -10.09 15.80 -3.94
CA VAL A 133 -9.51 16.98 -4.58
C VAL A 133 -9.04 16.68 -6.00
N THR A 134 -9.31 17.61 -6.93
CA THR A 134 -8.83 17.50 -8.31
C THR A 134 -7.32 17.73 -8.33
N LEU A 135 -6.60 16.62 -8.51
CA LEU A 135 -5.16 16.55 -8.67
C LEU A 135 -4.89 15.38 -9.64
N PRO A 136 -4.83 15.65 -10.96
CA PRO A 136 -4.51 14.64 -11.94
C PRO A 136 -3.13 14.04 -11.68
N THR A 137 -3.05 12.72 -11.69
CA THR A 137 -1.84 11.95 -11.40
C THR A 137 -1.72 10.77 -12.36
N ASP A 138 -0.48 10.37 -12.64
CA ASP A 138 -0.16 9.17 -13.40
C ASP A 138 0.34 8.06 -12.45
N PRO A 139 0.25 6.77 -12.84
CA PRO A 139 0.89 5.69 -12.09
C PRO A 139 2.36 6.01 -11.84
N LEU A 140 2.83 5.74 -10.62
CA LEU A 140 4.21 5.93 -10.17
C LEU A 140 4.64 7.38 -9.91
N ASP A 141 3.71 8.33 -9.99
CA ASP A 141 3.91 9.69 -9.47
C ASP A 141 4.21 9.67 -7.97
N GLU A 142 4.96 10.66 -7.50
CA GLU A 142 5.17 10.94 -6.10
C GLU A 142 4.26 12.09 -5.64
N LEU A 143 3.64 11.91 -4.48
CA LEU A 143 2.80 12.88 -3.82
C LEU A 143 3.40 13.27 -2.47
N THR A 144 3.49 14.57 -2.22
CA THR A 144 3.88 15.13 -0.94
C THR A 144 2.63 15.53 -0.17
N ILE A 145 2.39 14.86 0.96
CA ILE A 145 1.28 15.15 1.88
C ILE A 145 1.85 15.85 3.11
N THR A 146 1.24 16.96 3.52
CA THR A 146 1.59 17.63 4.79
C THR A 146 0.40 17.65 5.74
N LEU A 147 0.63 17.25 6.99
CA LEU A 147 -0.33 17.33 8.10
C LEU A 147 0.16 18.38 9.11
N TYR A 148 -0.71 19.30 9.51
CA TYR A 148 -0.41 20.31 10.53
C TYR A 148 -1.20 20.06 11.81
N PHE A 149 -0.48 19.99 12.93
CA PHE A 149 -1.01 19.80 14.27
C PHE A 149 -0.67 21.02 15.13
N LYS A 150 -1.64 21.91 15.38
CA LYS A 150 -1.45 23.03 16.30
C LYS A 150 -1.38 22.56 17.75
N GLU A 151 -2.27 21.65 18.11
CA GLU A 151 -2.37 21.06 19.44
C GLU A 151 -1.48 19.83 19.57
N ALA A 152 -1.16 19.46 20.81
CA ALA A 152 -0.38 18.26 21.07
C ALA A 152 -1.15 17.01 20.67
N THR A 153 -0.52 16.14 19.87
CA THR A 153 -1.14 14.89 19.45
C THR A 153 -1.07 13.80 20.53
N GLY A 154 -0.10 13.90 21.45
CA GLY A 154 0.37 12.76 22.23
C GLY A 154 1.04 11.69 21.35
N PRO A 155 1.31 10.49 21.89
CA PRO A 155 1.92 9.41 21.13
C PRO A 155 1.15 9.09 19.85
N ALA A 156 1.88 9.01 18.74
CA ALA A 156 1.36 8.93 17.39
C ALA A 156 1.10 7.50 16.92
N THR A 157 -0.09 7.29 16.36
CA THR A 157 -0.34 6.14 15.47
C THR A 157 0.61 6.26 14.28
N TYR A 158 1.44 5.24 14.06
CA TYR A 158 2.53 5.32 13.09
C TYR A 158 2.82 3.97 12.42
N HIS A 159 3.66 4.00 11.41
CA HIS A 159 4.26 2.85 10.76
C HIS A 159 5.78 3.01 10.82
N GLN A 160 6.47 2.00 11.34
CA GLN A 160 7.85 2.17 11.79
C GLN A 160 8.87 2.34 10.66
N LEU A 161 8.74 1.63 9.54
CA LEU A 161 9.80 1.50 8.54
C LEU A 161 9.34 2.01 7.17
N SER A 162 9.32 3.32 7.00
CA SER A 162 8.84 3.90 5.75
C SER A 162 9.80 3.76 4.57
N MET A 163 11.09 3.42 4.77
CA MET A 163 12.22 3.57 3.83
C MET A 163 12.14 4.86 2.97
N THR A 164 11.61 5.93 3.55
CA THR A 164 11.37 7.19 2.88
C THR A 164 11.54 8.32 3.88
N THR A 165 12.20 9.39 3.47
CA THR A 165 12.47 10.51 4.35
C THR A 165 11.16 11.20 4.71
N THR A 166 10.92 11.32 6.01
CA THR A 166 9.80 12.08 6.57
C THR A 166 10.35 13.35 7.22
N TYR A 167 9.69 14.48 6.95
CA TYR A 167 10.18 15.79 7.33
C TYR A 167 9.25 16.46 8.34
N ARG A 168 9.84 17.24 9.25
CA ARG A 168 9.13 18.05 10.23
C ARG A 168 9.55 19.52 10.12
N ALA A 169 8.59 20.40 10.32
CA ALA A 169 8.78 21.84 10.43
C ALA A 169 8.02 22.37 11.65
N ALA A 170 8.56 23.37 12.34
CA ALA A 170 7.86 24.06 13.42
C ALA A 170 6.84 25.05 12.83
N GLY A 171 5.64 25.11 13.39
CA GLY A 171 4.56 25.98 12.94
C GLY A 171 3.77 25.43 11.74
N ASP A 172 2.90 26.29 11.22
CA ASP A 172 2.04 25.97 10.08
C ASP A 172 2.78 26.21 8.75
N HIS A 173 3.16 25.11 8.10
CA HIS A 173 3.78 25.06 6.78
C HIS A 173 3.04 24.12 5.82
N HIS A 174 1.80 23.70 6.14
CA HIS A 174 1.09 22.71 5.31
C HIS A 174 0.66 23.21 3.94
N ARG A 175 0.85 24.50 3.66
CA ARG A 175 0.60 25.13 2.35
C ARG A 175 1.88 25.52 1.61
N ASP A 176 3.05 25.34 2.22
CA ASP A 176 4.30 25.82 1.68
C ASP A 176 4.82 24.85 0.61
N PRO A 177 4.95 25.25 -0.66
CA PRO A 177 5.51 24.36 -1.67
C PRO A 177 7.03 24.17 -1.51
N SER A 178 7.70 25.10 -0.83
CA SER A 178 9.14 25.02 -0.60
C SER A 178 9.49 23.98 0.46
N ALA A 179 10.68 23.38 0.31
CA ALA A 179 11.31 22.53 1.32
C ALA A 179 11.99 23.32 2.46
N THR A 180 12.12 24.65 2.36
CA THR A 180 12.96 25.48 3.26
C THR A 180 12.65 25.30 4.75
N ALA A 181 11.38 25.14 5.13
CA ALA A 181 10.98 24.98 6.53
C ALA A 181 11.22 23.54 7.07
N TYR A 182 11.43 22.58 6.17
CA TYR A 182 11.47 21.15 6.45
C TYR A 182 12.90 20.67 6.67
N THR A 183 13.56 21.21 7.69
CA THR A 183 14.97 20.94 7.98
C THR A 183 15.19 19.76 8.93
N ASP A 184 14.13 19.26 9.56
CA ASP A 184 14.20 18.23 10.59
C ASP A 184 13.74 16.87 10.03
N THR A 185 14.63 15.89 10.08
CA THR A 185 14.42 14.51 9.62
C THR A 185 15.04 13.54 10.62
N VAL A 186 14.43 12.37 10.81
CA VAL A 186 14.98 11.32 11.66
C VAL A 186 16.23 10.70 11.03
N GLN A 187 17.22 10.32 11.85
CA GLN A 187 18.47 9.70 11.40
C GLN A 187 18.71 8.34 12.10
N PRO A 188 19.14 7.28 11.38
CA PRO A 188 19.16 7.18 9.91
C PRO A 188 17.74 7.32 9.34
N ALA A 189 17.63 7.88 8.14
CA ALA A 189 16.35 8.21 7.50
C ALA A 189 15.57 6.98 6.97
N TYR A 190 15.56 5.87 7.71
CA TYR A 190 14.59 4.79 7.49
C TYR A 190 13.15 5.33 7.54
N GLY A 191 12.94 6.40 8.31
CA GLY A 191 11.72 7.20 8.34
C GLY A 191 10.52 6.43 8.88
N SER A 192 9.42 7.14 9.11
CA SER A 192 8.17 6.53 9.55
C SER A 192 6.99 7.27 8.94
N TRP A 193 5.89 6.57 8.67
CA TRP A 193 4.63 7.23 8.35
C TRP A 193 3.84 7.47 9.63
N TYR A 194 3.31 8.67 9.83
CA TYR A 194 2.47 8.99 10.99
C TYR A 194 1.08 9.39 10.51
N TYR A 195 0.08 8.74 11.09
CA TYR A 195 -1.34 8.92 10.83
C TYR A 195 -1.82 8.72 9.38
N LEU A 196 -0.95 8.69 8.36
CA LEU A 196 -1.31 8.54 6.95
C LEU A 196 -1.41 7.06 6.56
N GLU A 197 -2.62 6.50 6.50
CA GLU A 197 -2.83 5.05 6.24
C GLU A 197 -3.08 4.71 4.77
N GLY A 198 -3.46 5.69 3.95
CA GLY A 198 -3.70 5.42 2.55
C GLY A 198 -3.90 6.66 1.68
N VAL A 199 -3.65 6.48 0.40
CA VAL A 199 -4.02 7.40 -0.67
C VAL A 199 -4.91 6.65 -1.63
N GLU A 200 -6.00 7.30 -2.03
CA GLU A 200 -6.94 6.75 -3.00
C GLU A 200 -7.08 7.68 -4.19
N THR A 201 -7.15 7.09 -5.37
CA THR A 201 -7.39 7.79 -6.62
C THR A 201 -8.74 7.38 -7.20
N SER A 202 -9.32 8.26 -8.01
CA SER A 202 -10.54 7.97 -8.78
C SER A 202 -10.30 8.15 -10.27
N GLY A 203 -11.04 7.41 -11.09
CA GLY A 203 -10.91 7.46 -12.55
C GLY A 203 -12.10 6.86 -13.29
N GLN A 204 -12.21 7.19 -14.56
CA GLN A 204 -13.16 6.57 -15.50
C GLN A 204 -12.47 5.34 -16.12
N HIS A 205 -13.25 4.28 -16.38
CA HIS A 205 -12.84 2.92 -16.83
C HIS A 205 -12.60 1.93 -15.69
N PRO A 206 -12.94 0.63 -15.87
CA PRO A 206 -12.73 -0.36 -14.83
C PRO A 206 -11.23 -0.48 -14.58
N LEU A 207 -10.77 0.18 -13.51
CA LEU A 207 -9.41 0.02 -13.07
C LEU A 207 -9.24 -1.41 -12.52
N PRO A 208 -8.08 -2.02 -12.73
CA PRO A 208 -7.76 -3.31 -12.17
C PRO A 208 -7.97 -3.37 -10.64
N GLU A 209 -8.24 -4.56 -10.11
CA GLU A 209 -8.28 -4.78 -8.66
C GLU A 209 -6.88 -4.65 -8.05
N ALA A 210 -6.82 -4.19 -6.80
CA ALA A 210 -5.56 -4.01 -6.09
C ALA A 210 -4.92 -5.36 -5.72
N VAL A 211 -3.59 -5.38 -5.78
CA VAL A 211 -2.75 -6.46 -5.29
C VAL A 211 -2.14 -6.01 -3.97
N VAL A 212 -2.49 -6.63 -2.86
CA VAL A 212 -1.89 -6.32 -1.55
C VAL A 212 -0.70 -7.26 -1.32
N THR A 213 0.47 -6.72 -0.99
CA THR A 213 1.61 -7.52 -0.51
C THR A 213 1.59 -7.52 1.01
N PHE A 214 1.32 -8.66 1.63
CA PHE A 214 1.14 -8.80 3.07
C PHE A 214 2.28 -9.58 3.68
N GLY A 215 2.96 -9.01 4.67
CA GLY A 215 4.09 -9.68 5.26
C GLY A 215 4.80 -8.95 6.40
N ASP A 216 6.05 -9.33 6.58
CA ASP A 216 6.96 -8.79 7.60
C ASP A 216 7.95 -7.77 7.01
N SER A 217 9.13 -7.60 7.63
CA SER A 217 10.21 -6.67 7.21
C SER A 217 10.67 -6.88 5.77
N ILE A 218 10.58 -8.11 5.25
CA ILE A 218 10.95 -8.42 3.87
C ILE A 218 9.91 -7.85 2.91
N THR A 219 8.64 -7.81 3.30
CA THR A 219 7.58 -7.15 2.52
C THR A 219 7.59 -5.65 2.72
N ASP A 220 7.86 -5.20 3.95
CA ASP A 220 7.95 -3.78 4.30
C ASP A 220 9.09 -3.07 3.55
N GLY A 221 10.19 -3.80 3.31
CA GLY A 221 11.29 -3.36 2.44
C GLY A 221 12.57 -3.01 3.19
N PHE A 222 12.82 -3.59 4.36
CA PHE A 222 14.09 -3.36 5.07
C PHE A 222 15.29 -3.73 4.20
N GLY A 223 16.27 -2.84 4.09
CA GLY A 223 17.41 -3.01 3.18
C GLY A 223 17.23 -2.41 1.78
N ALA A 224 16.06 -1.85 1.47
CA ALA A 224 15.86 -0.99 0.30
C ALA A 224 16.69 0.31 0.39
N THR A 225 16.86 1.01 -0.72
CA THR A 225 17.45 2.34 -0.71
C THR A 225 16.45 3.33 -0.12
N ILE A 226 16.90 4.16 0.83
CA ILE A 226 16.06 5.26 1.35
C ILE A 226 15.68 6.18 0.18
N ASP A 227 14.38 6.47 0.04
CA ASP A 227 13.80 7.25 -1.06
C ASP A 227 13.98 6.61 -2.46
N GLY A 228 14.38 5.33 -2.54
CA GLY A 228 14.73 4.68 -3.81
C GLY A 228 13.59 3.97 -4.52
N HIS A 229 12.49 3.66 -3.81
CA HIS A 229 11.34 2.89 -4.33
C HIS A 229 11.77 1.59 -5.01
N ASP A 230 12.66 0.85 -4.36
CA ASP A 230 13.29 -0.37 -4.87
C ASP A 230 13.02 -1.60 -3.99
N ARG A 231 11.88 -1.59 -3.28
CA ARG A 231 11.32 -2.78 -2.64
C ARG A 231 10.68 -3.70 -3.68
N TYR A 232 10.43 -4.97 -3.34
CA TYR A 232 9.77 -5.86 -4.29
C TYR A 232 8.34 -5.41 -4.67
N PRO A 233 7.52 -4.81 -3.77
CA PRO A 233 6.21 -4.27 -4.16
C PRO A 233 6.33 -3.10 -5.14
N ASP A 234 7.34 -2.24 -4.99
CA ASP A 234 7.61 -1.10 -5.88
C ASP A 234 8.04 -1.60 -7.28
N HIS A 235 8.95 -2.58 -7.32
CA HIS A 235 9.35 -3.23 -8.57
C HIS A 235 8.19 -3.99 -9.24
N LEU A 236 7.30 -4.62 -8.47
CA LEU A 236 6.10 -5.26 -9.00
C LEU A 236 5.16 -4.23 -9.63
N ALA A 237 4.91 -3.10 -8.97
CA ALA A 237 4.11 -2.00 -9.51
C ALA A 237 4.70 -1.48 -10.84
N GLN A 238 6.02 -1.30 -10.90
CA GLN A 238 6.71 -0.90 -12.12
C GLN A 238 6.52 -1.93 -13.25
N ARG A 239 6.63 -3.23 -12.96
CA ARG A 239 6.43 -4.30 -13.96
C ARG A 239 5.00 -4.29 -14.51
N LEU A 240 4.00 -4.10 -13.64
CA LEU A 240 2.59 -4.02 -14.01
C LEU A 240 2.28 -2.81 -14.91
N VAL A 241 2.83 -1.64 -14.58
CA VAL A 241 2.72 -0.43 -15.42
C VAL A 241 3.36 -0.66 -16.79
N THR A 242 4.58 -1.21 -16.83
CA THR A 242 5.29 -1.51 -18.08
C THR A 242 4.55 -2.54 -18.95
N ALA A 243 3.87 -3.50 -18.32
CA ALA A 243 3.07 -4.50 -19.02
C ALA A 243 1.71 -3.96 -19.54
N GLY A 244 1.38 -2.70 -19.26
CA GLY A 244 0.10 -2.09 -19.66
C GLY A 244 -1.09 -2.54 -18.81
N CYS A 245 -0.84 -3.13 -17.63
CA CYS A 245 -1.85 -3.56 -16.67
C CYS A 245 -1.56 -2.95 -15.28
N PRO A 246 -1.73 -1.64 -15.07
CA PRO A 246 -1.34 -0.95 -13.84
C PRO A 246 -2.29 -1.29 -12.67
N HIS A 247 -2.23 -2.53 -12.17
CA HIS A 247 -2.83 -2.91 -10.89
C HIS A 247 -2.11 -2.15 -9.77
N PRO A 248 -2.82 -1.48 -8.85
CA PRO A 248 -2.17 -0.89 -7.70
C PRO A 248 -1.60 -1.99 -6.82
N VAL A 249 -0.33 -1.85 -6.45
CA VAL A 249 0.31 -2.75 -5.48
C VAL A 249 0.32 -2.07 -4.12
N LEU A 250 -0.34 -2.63 -3.12
CA LEU A 250 -0.49 -2.02 -1.81
C LEU A 250 0.40 -2.73 -0.81
N ASN A 251 1.39 -2.02 -0.24
CA ASN A 251 2.32 -2.62 0.70
C ASN A 251 1.74 -2.67 2.12
N ALA A 252 1.46 -3.89 2.60
CA ALA A 252 1.00 -4.20 3.95
C ALA A 252 2.05 -4.98 4.76
N GLY A 253 3.34 -4.76 4.47
CA GLY A 253 4.46 -5.22 5.29
C GLY A 253 4.56 -4.47 6.62
N ILE A 254 5.04 -5.15 7.67
CA ILE A 254 5.45 -4.52 8.92
C ILE A 254 6.74 -5.18 9.39
N GLY A 255 7.79 -4.40 9.62
CA GLY A 255 9.04 -4.87 10.22
C GLY A 255 8.82 -5.75 11.47
N SER A 256 9.54 -6.86 11.60
CA SER A 256 9.42 -7.78 12.74
C SER A 256 8.03 -8.43 12.98
N ASN A 257 7.04 -8.21 12.09
CA ASN A 257 5.71 -8.76 12.29
C ASN A 257 5.70 -10.29 12.25
N LYS A 258 4.88 -10.87 13.12
CA LYS A 258 4.66 -12.31 13.23
C LYS A 258 3.26 -12.66 12.77
N LEU A 259 3.06 -13.86 12.27
CA LEU A 259 1.74 -14.33 11.87
C LEU A 259 0.84 -14.58 13.08
N LEU A 260 1.37 -15.24 14.11
CA LEU A 260 0.56 -15.88 15.15
C LEU A 260 0.32 -15.02 16.39
N THR A 261 1.26 -14.14 16.74
CA THR A 261 1.25 -13.38 17.99
C THR A 261 1.57 -11.92 17.75
N ASP A 262 1.04 -11.05 18.61
CA ASP A 262 1.46 -9.66 18.65
C ASP A 262 2.95 -9.59 19.01
N SER A 263 3.59 -8.52 18.55
CA SER A 263 4.98 -8.20 18.87
C SER A 263 5.08 -6.74 19.29
N VAL A 264 5.93 -6.47 20.26
CA VAL A 264 6.22 -5.08 20.68
C VAL A 264 6.86 -4.30 19.53
N LEU A 265 7.75 -4.97 18.77
CA LEU A 265 8.43 -4.41 17.61
C LEU A 265 7.62 -4.58 16.32
N GLY A 266 6.88 -5.68 16.20
CA GLY A 266 6.16 -6.06 14.99
C GLY A 266 4.67 -5.69 14.95
N GLY A 267 4.15 -5.04 15.98
CA GLY A 267 2.74 -4.66 16.09
C GLY A 267 1.79 -5.85 16.23
N ASP A 268 0.52 -5.65 15.86
CA ASP A 268 -0.51 -6.69 15.94
C ASP A 268 -0.16 -7.91 15.06
N ALA A 269 -0.50 -9.11 15.53
CA ALA A 269 -0.32 -10.35 14.81
C ALA A 269 -0.89 -10.26 13.38
N GLY A 270 -0.25 -10.93 12.43
CA GLY A 270 -0.70 -11.00 11.05
C GLY A 270 -2.16 -11.46 10.95
N LEU A 271 -2.56 -12.45 11.75
CA LEU A 271 -3.95 -12.91 11.84
C LEU A 271 -4.92 -11.82 12.32
N ALA A 272 -4.51 -10.97 13.27
CA ALA A 272 -5.35 -9.93 13.84
C ALA A 272 -5.53 -8.74 12.88
N ARG A 273 -4.47 -8.37 12.15
CA ARG A 273 -4.49 -7.20 11.26
C ARG A 273 -4.94 -7.49 9.83
N PHE A 274 -5.04 -8.75 9.41
CA PHE A 274 -5.31 -9.11 8.00
C PHE A 274 -6.56 -8.46 7.41
N THR A 275 -7.67 -8.45 8.16
CA THR A 275 -8.92 -7.82 7.66
C THR A 275 -8.70 -6.33 7.39
N ARG A 276 -8.10 -5.63 8.36
CA ARG A 276 -7.83 -4.20 8.27
C ARG A 276 -6.88 -3.85 7.13
N ASP A 277 -5.75 -4.55 7.07
CA ASP A 277 -4.62 -4.15 6.21
C ASP A 277 -4.75 -4.70 4.78
N VAL A 278 -5.55 -5.75 4.59
CA VAL A 278 -5.77 -6.39 3.28
C VAL A 278 -7.21 -6.25 2.84
N LEU A 279 -8.17 -6.80 3.59
CA LEU A 279 -9.53 -7.02 3.10
C LEU A 279 -10.40 -5.76 3.05
N ASP A 280 -10.04 -4.76 3.85
CA ASP A 280 -10.70 -3.45 3.86
C ASP A 280 -10.03 -2.44 2.92
N GLN A 281 -8.98 -2.85 2.18
CA GLN A 281 -8.38 -2.00 1.15
C GLN A 281 -9.33 -1.84 -0.04
N PRO A 282 -9.45 -0.62 -0.62
CA PRO A 282 -10.39 -0.38 -1.70
C PRO A 282 -10.11 -1.26 -2.91
N ARG A 283 -11.10 -2.07 -3.28
CA ARG A 283 -11.08 -2.99 -4.43
C ARG A 283 -9.88 -3.93 -4.46
N VAL A 284 -9.49 -4.46 -3.30
CA VAL A 284 -8.56 -5.59 -3.25
C VAL A 284 -9.13 -6.79 -4.01
N GLY A 285 -8.33 -7.39 -4.88
CA GLY A 285 -8.69 -8.60 -5.62
C GLY A 285 -7.68 -9.73 -5.42
N THR A 286 -6.44 -9.39 -5.06
CA THR A 286 -5.39 -10.38 -4.80
C THR A 286 -4.56 -9.97 -3.58
N VAL A 287 -4.13 -10.94 -2.80
CA VAL A 287 -3.11 -10.79 -1.77
C VAL A 287 -1.95 -11.75 -2.01
N ILE A 288 -0.73 -11.25 -1.90
CA ILE A 288 0.50 -12.05 -1.85
C ILE A 288 0.91 -12.15 -0.38
N VAL A 289 1.00 -13.36 0.16
CA VAL A 289 1.26 -13.61 1.58
C VAL A 289 2.69 -14.14 1.76
N LEU A 290 3.57 -13.31 2.34
CA LEU A 290 4.93 -13.66 2.76
C LEU A 290 5.10 -13.29 4.24
N ILE A 291 4.78 -14.23 5.15
CA ILE A 291 4.88 -14.01 6.59
C ILE A 291 5.15 -15.32 7.31
N GLY A 292 5.88 -15.27 8.43
CA GLY A 292 6.18 -16.42 9.26
C GLY A 292 7.65 -16.60 9.60
N ILE A 293 8.55 -15.82 8.97
CA ILE A 293 9.99 -15.93 9.24
C ILE A 293 10.32 -15.45 10.67
N ASN A 294 9.64 -14.42 11.16
CA ASN A 294 9.84 -13.91 12.53
C ASN A 294 9.23 -14.81 13.61
N ASP A 295 8.24 -15.62 13.26
CA ASP A 295 7.66 -16.60 14.18
C ASP A 295 8.69 -17.69 14.52
N ILE A 296 9.53 -18.09 13.56
CA ILE A 296 10.49 -19.21 13.70
C ILE A 296 11.89 -18.78 14.14
N GLN A 297 12.18 -17.48 14.12
CA GLN A 297 13.47 -16.96 14.54
C GLN A 297 13.62 -17.07 16.06
N LYS A 298 14.84 -17.41 16.50
CA LYS A 298 15.22 -17.34 17.91
C LYS A 298 15.89 -16.01 18.17
N THR A 299 15.20 -15.09 18.82
CA THR A 299 15.79 -13.85 19.27
C THR A 299 16.54 -14.05 20.60
N ASN A 300 17.75 -13.50 20.70
CA ASN A 300 18.44 -13.27 21.97
C ASN A 300 18.43 -11.77 22.32
N ASP A 301 17.60 -10.97 21.63
CA ASP A 301 17.54 -9.53 21.84
C ASP A 301 16.93 -9.24 23.23
N PRO A 302 17.64 -8.54 24.13
CA PRO A 302 17.10 -8.16 25.43
C PRO A 302 15.90 -7.21 25.35
N THR A 303 15.68 -6.52 24.21
CA THR A 303 14.51 -5.69 23.96
C THR A 303 13.26 -6.50 23.60
N ASP A 304 13.42 -7.76 23.19
CA ASP A 304 12.35 -8.75 22.98
C ASP A 304 11.92 -9.40 24.32
N GLY A 305 12.05 -8.69 25.45
CA GLY A 305 11.96 -9.27 26.81
C GLY A 305 10.67 -10.05 27.15
N ALA A 306 9.56 -9.80 26.46
CA ALA A 306 8.33 -10.61 26.56
C ALA A 306 8.35 -11.86 25.66
N GLU A 307 9.08 -11.83 24.55
CA GLU A 307 9.13 -12.86 23.53
C GLU A 307 10.15 -13.97 23.82
N GLN A 308 11.20 -13.68 24.61
CA GLN A 308 12.25 -14.66 24.98
C GLN A 308 11.71 -15.93 25.67
N ASN A 309 10.52 -15.85 26.29
CA ASN A 309 9.89 -16.95 27.03
C ASN A 309 8.73 -17.62 26.28
N SER A 310 8.48 -17.26 25.03
CA SER A 310 7.39 -17.88 24.26
C SER A 310 7.76 -19.32 23.85
N PRO A 311 6.82 -20.29 23.95
CA PRO A 311 7.09 -21.65 23.51
C PRO A 311 7.40 -21.68 22.00
N PRO A 312 8.33 -22.53 21.55
CA PRO A 312 8.65 -22.64 20.13
C PRO A 312 7.40 -22.96 19.30
N VAL A 313 7.23 -22.25 18.20
CA VAL A 313 6.14 -22.47 17.25
C VAL A 313 6.39 -23.76 16.47
N THR A 314 5.32 -24.43 16.06
CA THR A 314 5.39 -25.60 15.18
C THR A 314 5.00 -25.22 13.75
N ALA A 315 5.51 -25.98 12.76
CA ALA A 315 5.08 -25.82 11.36
C ALA A 315 3.55 -25.93 11.20
N ARG A 316 2.91 -26.79 11.98
CA ARG A 316 1.45 -26.95 11.98
C ARG A 316 0.73 -25.66 12.39
N GLN A 317 1.18 -24.97 13.44
CA GLN A 317 0.58 -23.71 13.87
C GLN A 317 0.68 -22.63 12.80
N LEU A 318 1.85 -22.51 12.14
CA LEU A 318 2.00 -21.59 11.02
C LEU A 318 1.09 -21.95 9.86
N ILE A 319 1.08 -23.22 9.44
CA ILE A 319 0.20 -23.71 8.37
C ILE A 319 -1.27 -23.42 8.68
N ASP A 320 -1.72 -23.65 9.91
CA ASP A 320 -3.10 -23.36 10.32
C ASP A 320 -3.41 -21.85 10.32
N GLY A 321 -2.42 -21.01 10.66
CA GLY A 321 -2.49 -19.55 10.49
C GLY A 321 -2.61 -19.13 9.02
N HIS A 322 -1.75 -19.65 8.13
CA HIS A 322 -1.85 -19.38 6.69
C HIS A 322 -3.21 -19.82 6.13
N ARG A 323 -3.72 -21.00 6.54
CA ARG A 323 -5.08 -21.44 6.17
C ARG A 323 -6.17 -20.48 6.65
N ALA A 324 -6.00 -19.84 7.81
CA ALA A 324 -6.94 -18.83 8.27
C ALA A 324 -6.94 -17.58 7.39
N LEU A 325 -5.76 -17.11 6.96
CA LEU A 325 -5.63 -16.00 6.01
C LEU A 325 -6.31 -16.33 4.68
N ILE A 326 -6.07 -17.54 4.14
CA ILE A 326 -6.69 -18.01 2.88
C ILE A 326 -8.22 -18.01 3.01
N ARG A 327 -8.78 -18.60 4.08
CA ARG A 327 -10.24 -18.60 4.32
C ARG A 327 -10.80 -17.19 4.41
N ALA A 328 -10.12 -16.28 5.09
CA ALA A 328 -10.54 -14.89 5.22
C ALA A 328 -10.54 -14.16 3.86
N ALA A 329 -9.50 -14.37 3.04
CA ALA A 329 -9.42 -13.83 1.69
C ALA A 329 -10.56 -14.34 0.80
N HIS A 330 -10.76 -15.66 0.76
CA HIS A 330 -11.82 -16.29 -0.04
C HIS A 330 -13.23 -15.85 0.38
N THR A 331 -13.46 -15.60 1.68
CA THR A 331 -14.75 -15.07 2.18
C THR A 331 -15.08 -13.68 1.61
N ARG A 332 -14.06 -12.91 1.19
CA ARG A 332 -14.21 -11.59 0.54
C ARG A 332 -14.00 -11.66 -0.97
N GLY A 333 -13.90 -12.86 -1.56
CA GLY A 333 -13.62 -13.03 -2.99
C GLY A 333 -12.20 -12.64 -3.41
N VAL A 334 -11.28 -12.48 -2.46
CA VAL A 334 -9.88 -12.12 -2.73
C VAL A 334 -9.07 -13.37 -3.01
N ARG A 335 -8.32 -13.36 -4.13
CA ARG A 335 -7.37 -14.41 -4.47
C ARG A 335 -6.18 -14.39 -3.50
N ALA A 336 -5.82 -15.54 -2.95
CA ALA A 336 -4.66 -15.70 -2.08
C ALA A 336 -3.50 -16.37 -2.83
N VAL A 337 -2.39 -15.64 -2.96
CA VAL A 337 -1.11 -16.13 -3.50
C VAL A 337 -0.15 -16.36 -2.34
N GLY A 338 0.35 -17.58 -2.19
CA GLY A 338 1.34 -17.92 -1.16
C GLY A 338 2.75 -17.67 -1.66
N ALA A 339 3.60 -17.03 -0.86
CA ALA A 339 5.02 -16.95 -1.14
C ALA A 339 5.81 -17.88 -0.22
N THR A 340 6.81 -18.58 -0.75
CA THR A 340 7.71 -19.38 0.09
C THR A 340 8.54 -18.47 1.00
N LEU A 341 8.66 -18.83 2.28
CA LEU A 341 9.53 -18.15 3.25
C LEU A 341 10.97 -18.16 2.73
N THR A 342 11.59 -16.99 2.70
CA THR A 342 12.94 -16.79 2.16
C THR A 342 13.99 -17.57 2.97
N PRO A 343 15.15 -17.88 2.38
CA PRO A 343 16.25 -18.49 3.12
C PRO A 343 16.78 -17.51 4.16
N TYR A 344 17.24 -18.01 5.30
CA TYR A 344 17.75 -17.16 6.39
C TYR A 344 18.94 -17.78 7.14
N ARG A 345 19.57 -18.82 6.60
CA ARG A 345 20.78 -19.42 7.19
C ARG A 345 21.89 -18.38 7.21
N GLY A 346 22.45 -18.15 8.40
CA GLY A 346 23.47 -17.14 8.63
C GLY A 346 22.92 -15.87 9.32
N ALA A 347 21.60 -15.68 9.33
CA ALA A 347 20.98 -14.60 10.10
C ALA A 347 21.12 -14.83 11.60
N ALA A 348 21.09 -13.75 12.38
CA ALA A 348 21.28 -13.80 13.84
C ALA A 348 20.26 -14.71 14.55
N GLY A 349 19.01 -14.72 14.08
CA GLY A 349 17.93 -15.55 14.63
C GLY A 349 17.85 -16.97 14.08
N TRP A 350 18.82 -17.41 13.27
CA TRP A 350 18.77 -18.71 12.62
C TRP A 350 19.02 -19.88 13.56
N THR A 351 18.21 -20.94 13.42
CA THR A 351 18.41 -22.22 14.11
C THR A 351 18.11 -23.41 13.18
N PRO A 352 18.71 -24.58 13.42
CA PRO A 352 18.33 -25.81 12.72
C PRO A 352 16.84 -26.15 12.86
N GLU A 353 16.26 -25.92 14.03
CA GLU A 353 14.85 -26.18 14.32
C GLU A 353 13.93 -25.24 13.51
N GLY A 354 14.24 -23.94 13.50
CA GLY A 354 13.52 -22.97 12.68
C GLY A 354 13.64 -23.29 11.19
N GLU A 355 14.83 -23.69 10.70
CA GLU A 355 15.01 -24.11 9.30
C GLU A 355 14.17 -25.34 8.94
N ALA A 356 14.05 -26.31 9.86
CA ALA A 356 13.17 -27.46 9.66
C ALA A 356 11.69 -27.05 9.59
N ILE A 357 11.26 -26.07 10.39
CA ILE A 357 9.91 -25.51 10.33
C ILE A 357 9.70 -24.77 9.00
N ARG A 358 10.63 -23.90 8.61
CA ARG A 358 10.60 -23.18 7.33
C ARG A 358 10.45 -24.13 6.14
N GLY A 359 11.24 -25.20 6.13
CA GLY A 359 11.17 -26.23 5.09
C GLY A 359 9.80 -26.91 5.01
N GLN A 360 9.21 -27.27 6.14
CA GLN A 360 7.86 -27.86 6.20
C GLN A 360 6.77 -26.89 5.73
N VAL A 361 6.85 -25.61 6.15
CA VAL A 361 5.91 -24.57 5.71
C VAL A 361 6.05 -24.35 4.20
N ASN A 362 7.27 -24.22 3.67
CA ASN A 362 7.51 -24.04 2.24
C ASN A 362 7.05 -25.23 1.41
N GLN A 363 7.31 -26.46 1.87
CA GLN A 363 6.80 -27.66 1.21
C GLN A 363 5.27 -27.63 1.15
N TRP A 364 4.61 -27.28 2.26
CA TRP A 364 3.16 -27.15 2.29
C TRP A 364 2.64 -26.05 1.34
N VAL A 365 3.25 -24.85 1.36
CA VAL A 365 2.89 -23.74 0.45
C VAL A 365 2.97 -24.22 -1.00
N SER A 366 4.06 -24.87 -1.39
CA SER A 366 4.32 -25.24 -2.79
C SER A 366 3.55 -26.46 -3.29
N THR A 367 3.10 -27.37 -2.41
CA THR A 367 2.57 -28.68 -2.86
C THR A 367 1.14 -28.98 -2.42
N SER A 368 0.60 -28.27 -1.42
CA SER A 368 -0.72 -28.61 -0.86
C SER A 368 -1.91 -28.23 -1.74
N GLY A 369 -1.73 -27.29 -2.67
CA GLY A 369 -2.83 -26.68 -3.42
C GLY A 369 -3.76 -25.81 -2.56
N ALA A 370 -3.35 -25.42 -1.35
CA ALA A 370 -4.16 -24.59 -0.46
C ALA A 370 -4.28 -23.14 -0.94
N TYR A 371 -3.21 -22.60 -1.55
CA TYR A 371 -3.21 -21.28 -2.17
C TYR A 371 -3.68 -21.34 -3.62
N ASP A 372 -4.25 -20.24 -4.13
CA ASP A 372 -4.74 -20.14 -5.52
C ASP A 372 -3.58 -20.03 -6.53
N ALA A 373 -2.40 -19.64 -6.06
CA ALA A 373 -1.13 -19.64 -6.77
C ALA A 373 0.03 -19.55 -5.77
N VAL A 374 1.24 -19.84 -6.23
CA VAL A 374 2.46 -19.80 -5.42
C VAL A 374 3.56 -19.02 -6.14
N VAL A 375 4.31 -18.22 -5.39
CA VAL A 375 5.58 -17.63 -5.84
C VAL A 375 6.72 -18.20 -5.00
N ASP A 376 7.75 -18.74 -5.65
CA ASP A 376 8.88 -19.37 -4.95
C ASP A 376 10.02 -18.38 -4.71
N PHE A 377 9.84 -17.45 -3.76
CA PHE A 377 10.89 -16.50 -3.37
C PHE A 377 12.12 -17.19 -2.77
N ALA A 378 11.94 -18.32 -2.08
CA ALA A 378 13.05 -19.12 -1.58
C ALA A 378 13.99 -19.55 -2.72
N ARG A 379 13.45 -20.08 -3.82
CA ARG A 379 14.24 -20.42 -5.01
C ARG A 379 14.82 -19.20 -5.70
N ALA A 380 14.08 -18.10 -5.78
CA ALA A 380 14.55 -16.88 -6.45
C ALA A 380 15.82 -16.34 -5.79
N LEU A 381 15.87 -16.34 -4.45
CA LEU A 381 17.00 -15.84 -3.67
C LEU A 381 18.12 -16.88 -3.45
N ASP A 382 17.79 -18.17 -3.54
CA ASP A 382 18.71 -19.29 -3.34
C ASP A 382 18.41 -20.43 -4.34
N PRO A 383 18.80 -20.26 -5.62
CA PRO A 383 18.49 -21.23 -6.66
C PRO A 383 19.15 -22.60 -6.43
N ASN A 384 20.19 -22.66 -5.61
CA ASN A 384 20.95 -23.87 -5.31
C ASN A 384 20.50 -24.57 -4.01
N GLY A 385 19.53 -24.02 -3.28
CA GLY A 385 18.96 -24.64 -2.07
C GLY A 385 19.96 -24.78 -0.92
N THR A 386 20.86 -23.81 -0.76
CA THR A 386 21.86 -23.77 0.32
C THR A 386 21.27 -23.39 1.69
N GLY A 387 20.04 -22.87 1.71
CA GLY A 387 19.40 -22.25 2.86
C GLY A 387 19.83 -20.80 3.09
N ARG A 388 20.74 -20.25 2.27
CA ARG A 388 21.27 -18.89 2.37
C ARG A 388 20.81 -18.03 1.19
N ILE A 389 20.45 -16.79 1.44
CA ILE A 389 20.31 -15.80 0.36
C ILE A 389 21.67 -15.65 -0.31
N ARG A 390 21.72 -15.57 -1.65
CA ARG A 390 22.96 -15.27 -2.39
C ARG A 390 23.60 -13.98 -1.88
N GLU A 391 24.92 -13.98 -1.75
CA GLU A 391 25.68 -12.90 -1.11
C GLU A 391 25.36 -11.51 -1.69
N GLU A 392 25.24 -11.41 -3.00
CA GLU A 392 24.95 -10.17 -3.71
C GLU A 392 23.49 -9.70 -3.62
N LEU A 393 22.60 -10.48 -3.00
CA LEU A 393 21.17 -10.20 -2.92
C LEU A 393 20.69 -9.77 -1.53
N HIS A 394 21.54 -9.75 -0.50
CA HIS A 394 21.18 -9.29 0.84
C HIS A 394 22.09 -8.16 1.33
N ILE A 395 21.71 -7.51 2.43
CA ILE A 395 22.44 -6.38 3.02
C ILE A 395 23.60 -6.78 3.94
N GLY A 396 24.07 -8.03 3.84
CA GLY A 396 25.07 -8.61 4.74
C GLY A 396 24.54 -9.31 6.00
N ASP A 397 23.23 -9.26 6.28
CA ASP A 397 22.63 -9.91 7.47
C ASP A 397 22.06 -11.32 7.22
N HIS A 398 22.14 -11.78 5.97
CA HIS A 398 21.61 -13.05 5.48
C HIS A 398 20.09 -13.25 5.70
N LEU A 399 19.33 -12.17 5.88
CA LEU A 399 17.87 -12.19 6.07
C LEU A 399 17.16 -11.23 5.12
N HIS A 400 17.62 -9.98 5.05
CA HIS A 400 16.92 -8.93 4.33
C HIS A 400 17.53 -8.72 2.95
N PRO A 401 16.71 -8.75 1.88
CA PRO A 401 17.17 -8.42 0.54
C PRO A 401 17.71 -6.99 0.47
N ASN A 402 18.73 -6.80 -0.36
CA ASN A 402 19.12 -5.47 -0.85
C ASN A 402 18.27 -5.12 -2.10
N PRO A 403 18.43 -3.94 -2.72
CA PRO A 403 17.65 -3.57 -3.92
C PRO A 403 17.70 -4.59 -5.07
N THR A 404 18.84 -5.23 -5.29
CA THR A 404 18.99 -6.28 -6.31
C THR A 404 18.21 -7.55 -5.92
N GLY A 405 18.24 -7.91 -4.63
CA GLY A 405 17.43 -9.00 -4.09
C GLY A 405 15.93 -8.74 -4.20
N TYR A 406 15.49 -7.52 -3.89
CA TYR A 406 14.09 -7.12 -4.04
C TYR A 406 13.62 -7.15 -5.50
N ARG A 407 14.46 -6.72 -6.45
CA ARG A 407 14.17 -6.89 -7.88
C ARG A 407 14.05 -8.35 -8.26
N THR A 408 14.96 -9.21 -7.77
CA THR A 408 14.93 -10.65 -8.02
C THR A 408 13.63 -11.29 -7.51
N MET A 409 13.16 -10.87 -6.33
CA MET A 409 11.86 -11.29 -5.82
C MET A 409 10.72 -10.82 -6.71
N ALA A 410 10.69 -9.53 -7.07
CA ALA A 410 9.65 -8.99 -7.94
C ALA A 410 9.59 -9.72 -9.28
N ASP A 411 10.73 -10.02 -9.91
CA ASP A 411 10.82 -10.72 -11.19
C ASP A 411 10.31 -12.17 -11.14
N ALA A 412 10.39 -12.83 -9.97
CA ALA A 412 9.86 -14.17 -9.77
C ALA A 412 8.32 -14.23 -9.75
N ILE A 413 7.64 -13.08 -9.62
CA ILE A 413 6.17 -13.01 -9.66
C ILE A 413 5.71 -13.05 -11.11
N ASP A 414 5.03 -14.10 -11.52
CA ASP A 414 4.33 -14.15 -12.80
C ASP A 414 3.08 -13.25 -12.74
N LEU A 415 3.03 -12.22 -13.59
CA LEU A 415 1.94 -11.24 -13.62
C LEU A 415 0.60 -11.87 -14.00
N ALA A 416 0.60 -13.00 -14.72
CA ALA A 416 -0.63 -13.73 -15.05
C ALA A 416 -1.35 -14.27 -13.81
N LEU A 417 -0.62 -14.49 -12.70
CA LEU A 417 -1.20 -14.91 -11.42
C LEU A 417 -2.08 -13.83 -10.79
N LEU A 418 -1.86 -12.57 -11.15
CA LEU A 418 -2.52 -11.39 -10.56
C LEU A 418 -3.79 -10.96 -11.31
N GLY A 419 -4.28 -11.78 -12.24
CA GLY A 419 -5.53 -11.53 -12.98
C GLY A 419 -5.37 -10.74 -14.27
N GLY A 420 -4.13 -10.43 -14.69
CA GLY A 420 -3.83 -9.81 -15.97
C GLY A 420 -3.95 -10.82 -17.12
N ARG A 421 -5.05 -10.83 -17.87
CA ARG A 421 -5.02 -11.35 -19.24
C ARG A 421 -4.20 -10.38 -20.08
N ALA A 422 -2.95 -10.73 -20.36
CA ALA A 422 -2.17 -10.06 -21.40
C ALA A 422 -2.97 -10.09 -22.71
N ASN A 423 -3.16 -8.94 -23.34
CA ASN A 423 -3.85 -8.85 -24.62
C ASN A 423 -3.03 -9.64 -25.66
N GLU A 424 -3.50 -10.83 -26.07
CA GLU A 424 -2.92 -11.64 -27.15
C GLU A 424 -3.10 -11.00 -28.56
N ARG A 425 -3.15 -9.67 -28.66
CA ARG A 425 -3.15 -8.96 -29.95
C ARG A 425 -1.74 -8.43 -30.24
N GLY A 426 -0.83 -9.33 -30.58
CA GLY A 426 0.52 -8.95 -30.99
C GLY A 426 1.30 -10.04 -31.74
N MET A 427 1.11 -11.31 -31.39
CA MET A 427 1.68 -12.44 -32.14
C MET A 427 0.68 -12.98 -33.16
N GLY A 428 0.39 -12.14 -34.17
CA GLY A 428 -0.25 -12.59 -35.40
C GLY A 428 0.69 -13.52 -36.15
N ARG A 429 0.36 -14.82 -36.12
CA ARG A 429 0.72 -15.88 -37.06
C ARG A 429 1.27 -15.35 -38.41
N ARG A 430 2.58 -15.49 -38.64
CA ARG A 430 3.08 -15.74 -40.01
C ARG A 430 3.04 -17.24 -40.24
N ALA A 431 1.84 -17.75 -40.48
CA ALA A 431 1.67 -19.03 -41.15
C ALA A 431 2.00 -18.82 -42.63
N GLY A 432 2.92 -19.64 -43.13
CA GLY A 432 3.37 -19.59 -44.52
C GLY A 432 2.23 -19.82 -45.51
N SER A 433 2.16 -18.94 -46.51
CA SER A 433 1.52 -19.25 -47.78
C SER A 433 2.63 -19.57 -48.78
N GLY A 434 2.67 -20.81 -49.23
CA GLY A 434 3.50 -21.22 -50.34
C GLY A 434 3.04 -20.57 -51.65
N ALA A 435 3.98 -20.41 -52.56
CA ALA A 435 3.73 -20.29 -53.98
C ALA A 435 4.77 -21.14 -54.72
N SER A 436 4.32 -22.27 -55.25
CA SER A 436 5.00 -23.00 -56.32
C SER A 436 4.59 -22.42 -57.67
N GLY A 437 5.54 -22.42 -58.62
CA GLY A 437 5.35 -22.24 -60.06
C GLY A 437 6.11 -21.01 -60.58
N LEU A 438 6.90 -21.04 -61.66
CA LEU A 438 7.04 -22.00 -62.76
C LEU A 438 8.37 -21.69 -63.50
N MET A 439 9.00 -22.74 -64.06
CA MET A 439 9.81 -22.79 -65.30
C MET A 439 10.61 -21.55 -65.78
N ARG A 440 11.94 -21.62 -65.75
CA ARG A 440 12.84 -22.00 -66.88
C ARG A 440 14.29 -21.92 -66.45
#